data_AF-A0A2R6NFZ2-F1
#
_entry.id   AF-A0A2R6NFZ2-F1
#
_cell.length_a   1.000
_cell.length_b   1.000
_cell.length_c   1.000
_cell.angle_alpha   90.00
_cell.angle_beta   90.00
_cell.angle_gamma   90.00
#
_symmetry.space_group_name_H-M   'P 1'
#
loop_
_entity.id
_entity.type
_entity.pdbx_description
1 polymer ?
#
loop_
_entity_poly.entity_id
_entity_poly.type
_entity_poly.pdbx_seq_one_letter_code
_entity_poly.pdbx_strand_id
1 'polypeptide(L)'
;MFSLPDRSDLETGSDGLQVNEQYDGVPLVHFPDDSVDDFIDLLQVLYDPSALYLKLGTKTLNPDILVSVAGLMRIADKYLIDSIVVSIAKRVKMDWPVTLEQWDNTLACIRQPEKCDHSQAHLLHDPLAAIRFATKFDIPEILPAAFYHLATIDADGSLKQKDKYGLAPPRWKLLDPENQMRFIIGRERLYKVALTNVNKEFDKSGSSIQPFLVLYKGHSIKCTEKMEGQRWRVYEDFLKAGFSQRLDPLRLFQELRKSFTSPDLCGACLELLGGNLQRQREDIWRRLPEFFDLQVPKSSPT
;
A
#
# COMPACT_ATOMS: atom_id res chain seq x y z
N MET A 1 -35.43 14.45 -14.94
CA MET A 1 -35.70 13.00 -14.84
C MET A 1 -34.69 12.30 -15.72
N PHE A 2 -34.14 11.16 -15.29
CA PHE A 2 -33.05 10.47 -15.99
C PHE A 2 -33.59 9.21 -16.66
N SER A 3 -33.35 9.01 -17.96
CA SER A 3 -33.68 7.74 -18.65
C SER A 3 -32.44 7.14 -19.33
N LEU A 4 -32.46 5.82 -19.48
CA LEU A 4 -31.42 5.03 -20.16
C LEU A 4 -31.92 4.62 -21.55
N PRO A 5 -31.01 4.40 -22.53
CA PRO A 5 -31.42 4.08 -23.88
C PRO A 5 -31.90 2.62 -24.00
N ASP A 6 -33.08 2.45 -24.60
CA ASP A 6 -33.50 1.18 -25.18
C ASP A 6 -33.04 1.12 -26.64
N ARG A 7 -32.70 -0.07 -27.12
CA ARG A 7 -31.88 -0.29 -28.31
C ARG A 7 -32.66 -0.18 -29.64
N SER A 8 -33.82 0.46 -29.64
CA SER A 8 -34.79 0.42 -30.76
C SER A 8 -34.85 1.67 -31.64
N ASP A 9 -34.25 2.80 -31.24
CA ASP A 9 -34.61 4.07 -31.86
C ASP A 9 -33.52 4.57 -32.82
N LEU A 10 -33.37 3.86 -33.93
CA LEU A 10 -32.68 4.34 -35.12
C LEU A 10 -33.66 4.26 -36.29
N GLU A 11 -34.41 5.35 -36.52
CA GLU A 11 -34.73 5.90 -37.85
C GLU A 11 -35.82 6.98 -37.74
N THR A 12 -35.48 8.22 -38.09
CA THR A 12 -36.11 9.04 -39.15
C THR A 12 -35.77 10.53 -38.94
N GLY A 13 -35.29 11.18 -40.00
CA GLY A 13 -34.98 12.61 -40.00
C GLY A 13 -36.17 13.49 -40.41
N SER A 14 -36.24 14.70 -39.87
CA SER A 14 -36.86 15.88 -40.49
C SER A 14 -36.49 17.15 -39.71
N ASP A 15 -36.22 18.21 -40.46
CA ASP A 15 -35.81 19.57 -40.06
C ASP A 15 -36.86 20.29 -39.19
N GLY A 16 -36.43 20.93 -38.08
CA GLY A 16 -37.32 21.64 -37.14
C GLY A 16 -36.57 22.00 -35.84
N LEU A 17 -36.88 23.17 -35.23
CA LEU A 17 -36.28 23.69 -33.99
C LEU A 17 -35.87 22.57 -33.02
N GLN A 18 -34.66 22.62 -32.46
CA GLN A 18 -34.22 21.75 -31.37
C GLN A 18 -35.13 21.95 -30.14
N VAL A 19 -36.29 21.29 -30.16
CA VAL A 19 -37.10 21.04 -28.97
C VAL A 19 -36.31 19.96 -28.25
N ASN A 20 -35.65 20.33 -27.15
CA ASN A 20 -35.05 19.33 -26.27
C ASN A 20 -36.13 18.29 -25.96
N GLU A 21 -35.81 17.02 -26.21
CA GLU A 21 -36.67 15.90 -25.88
C GLU A 21 -37.18 16.06 -24.44
N GLN A 22 -38.45 15.75 -24.18
CA GLN A 22 -39.06 15.96 -22.87
C GLN A 22 -39.62 14.65 -22.32
N TYR A 23 -39.51 14.48 -21.00
CA TYR A 23 -40.16 13.42 -20.25
C TYR A 23 -41.03 14.08 -19.17
N ASP A 24 -42.32 13.79 -19.12
CA ASP A 24 -43.29 14.44 -18.22
C ASP A 24 -43.25 15.98 -18.24
N GLY A 25 -43.06 16.57 -19.43
CA GLY A 25 -43.05 18.02 -19.63
C GLY A 25 -41.79 18.74 -19.13
N VAL A 26 -40.77 18.00 -18.68
CA VAL A 26 -39.44 18.56 -18.34
C VAL A 26 -38.39 18.12 -19.35
N PRO A 27 -37.34 18.93 -19.61
CA PRO A 27 -36.25 18.55 -20.49
C PRO A 27 -35.61 17.22 -20.05
N LEU A 28 -35.51 16.29 -20.99
CA LEU A 28 -34.84 15.02 -20.85
C LEU A 28 -33.35 15.20 -21.15
N VAL A 29 -32.52 14.65 -20.28
CA VAL A 29 -31.07 14.62 -20.46
C VAL A 29 -30.63 13.17 -20.48
N HIS A 30 -29.99 12.77 -21.58
CA HIS A 30 -29.43 11.44 -21.75
C HIS A 30 -28.02 11.38 -21.16
N PHE A 31 -27.73 10.29 -20.46
CA PHE A 31 -26.42 10.02 -19.86
C PHE A 31 -25.80 8.79 -20.52
N PRO A 32 -25.35 8.89 -21.79
CA PRO A 32 -24.76 7.77 -22.49
C PRO A 32 -23.47 7.31 -21.80
N ASP A 33 -23.29 5.99 -21.72
CA ASP A 33 -22.12 5.30 -21.17
C ASP A 33 -21.86 5.47 -19.66
N ASP A 34 -22.79 6.11 -18.93
CA ASP A 34 -22.69 6.25 -17.48
C ASP A 34 -23.37 5.09 -16.74
N SER A 35 -22.74 4.66 -15.65
CA SER A 35 -23.32 3.69 -14.72
C SER A 35 -24.44 4.36 -13.93
N VAL A 36 -25.61 3.72 -13.90
CA VAL A 36 -26.76 4.17 -13.11
C VAL A 36 -26.38 4.31 -11.65
N ASP A 37 -25.67 3.32 -11.10
CA ASP A 37 -25.25 3.29 -9.70
C ASP A 37 -24.29 4.45 -9.38
N ASP A 38 -23.35 4.75 -10.28
CA ASP A 38 -22.41 5.86 -10.12
C ASP A 38 -23.15 7.21 -10.12
N PHE A 39 -24.18 7.35 -10.96
CA PHE A 39 -24.98 8.56 -11.03
C PHE A 39 -25.90 8.73 -9.83
N ILE A 40 -26.50 7.64 -9.33
CA ILE A 40 -27.24 7.65 -8.07
C ILE A 40 -26.32 8.10 -6.92
N ASP A 41 -25.11 7.54 -6.85
CA ASP A 41 -24.11 7.92 -5.85
C ASP A 41 -23.73 9.40 -5.95
N LEU A 42 -23.55 9.91 -7.17
CA LEU A 42 -23.27 11.32 -7.40
C LEU A 42 -24.43 12.20 -6.91
N LEU A 43 -25.66 11.90 -7.30
CA LEU A 43 -26.85 12.65 -6.87
C LEU A 43 -26.98 12.62 -5.35
N GLN A 44 -26.77 11.48 -4.70
CA GLN A 44 -26.81 11.39 -3.24
C GLN A 44 -25.82 12.34 -2.60
N VAL A 45 -24.58 12.40 -3.09
CA VAL A 45 -23.55 13.30 -2.55
C VAL A 45 -23.85 14.78 -2.86
N LEU A 46 -24.44 15.08 -4.02
CA LEU A 46 -24.82 16.46 -4.37
C LEU A 46 -25.98 16.99 -3.51
N TYR A 47 -26.96 16.13 -3.19
CA TYR A 47 -28.10 16.50 -2.34
C TYR A 47 -27.77 16.42 -0.85
N ASP A 48 -26.93 15.49 -0.44
CA ASP A 48 -26.44 15.31 0.92
C ASP A 48 -24.92 15.04 0.93
N PRO A 49 -24.08 16.08 1.10
CA PRO A 49 -22.63 15.92 1.17
C PRO A 49 -22.15 14.98 2.27
N SER A 50 -22.98 14.71 3.30
CA SER A 50 -22.62 13.75 4.36
C SER A 50 -22.56 12.31 3.84
N ALA A 51 -23.28 12.00 2.76
CA ALA A 51 -23.26 10.69 2.10
C ALA A 51 -21.86 10.29 1.61
N LEU A 52 -21.03 11.27 1.21
CA LEU A 52 -19.64 11.02 0.82
C LEU A 52 -18.82 10.46 1.99
N TYR A 53 -18.95 11.07 3.18
CA TYR A 53 -18.23 10.62 4.37
C TYR A 53 -18.74 9.26 4.87
N LEU A 54 -20.04 8.97 4.71
CA LEU A 54 -20.60 7.66 5.00
C LEU A 54 -20.04 6.59 4.04
N LYS A 55 -19.92 6.88 2.75
CA LYS A 55 -19.31 5.98 1.75
C LYS A 55 -17.82 5.76 1.97
N LEU A 56 -17.08 6.81 2.32
CA LEU A 56 -15.66 6.74 2.67
C LEU A 56 -15.39 6.11 4.05
N GLY A 57 -16.44 5.75 4.79
CA GLY A 57 -16.38 4.97 6.01
C GLY A 57 -15.81 5.72 7.23
N THR A 58 -16.31 5.32 8.41
CA THR A 58 -15.80 5.73 9.71
C THR A 58 -14.87 4.65 10.27
N LYS A 59 -13.60 4.68 9.85
CA LYS A 59 -12.51 3.80 10.37
C LYS A 59 -12.76 2.28 10.32
N THR A 60 -13.83 1.81 9.70
CA THR A 60 -14.14 0.39 9.54
C THR A 60 -13.52 -0.12 8.24
N LEU A 61 -12.89 -1.29 8.32
CA LEU A 61 -12.24 -1.95 7.20
C LEU A 61 -13.31 -2.46 6.23
N ASN A 62 -13.53 -1.74 5.12
CA ASN A 62 -14.38 -2.19 4.04
C ASN A 62 -13.51 -2.54 2.82
N PRO A 63 -13.33 -3.82 2.48
CA PRO A 63 -12.47 -4.25 1.37
C PRO A 63 -12.94 -3.74 -0.01
N ASP A 64 -14.20 -3.29 -0.11
CA ASP A 64 -14.81 -2.82 -1.34
C ASP A 64 -14.89 -1.29 -1.41
N ILE A 65 -14.37 -0.55 -0.42
CA ILE A 65 -14.47 0.91 -0.38
C ILE A 65 -13.90 1.57 -1.63
N LEU A 66 -12.70 1.15 -2.05
CA LEU A 66 -12.03 1.70 -3.23
C LEU A 66 -12.73 1.31 -4.54
N VAL A 67 -13.44 0.18 -4.55
CA VAL A 67 -14.27 -0.23 -5.69
C VAL A 67 -15.53 0.63 -5.75
N SER A 68 -16.19 0.85 -4.60
CA SER A 68 -17.40 1.66 -4.48
C SER A 68 -17.14 3.12 -4.84
N VAL A 69 -16.08 3.73 -4.32
CA VAL A 69 -15.79 5.15 -4.59
C VAL A 69 -15.14 5.38 -5.96
N ALA A 70 -14.67 4.35 -6.66
CA ALA A 70 -14.14 4.48 -8.01
C ALA A 70 -15.21 4.89 -9.03
N GLY A 71 -16.46 4.45 -8.84
CA GLY A 71 -17.57 4.87 -9.68
C GLY A 71 -17.88 6.34 -9.50
N LEU A 72 -18.07 6.74 -8.23
CA LEU A 72 -18.28 8.13 -7.85
C LEU A 72 -17.14 9.06 -8.30
N MET A 73 -15.88 8.64 -8.15
CA MET A 73 -14.74 9.45 -8.58
C MET A 73 -14.67 9.61 -10.10
N ARG A 74 -14.98 8.54 -10.86
CA ARG A 74 -15.06 8.60 -12.33
C ARG A 74 -16.11 9.59 -12.81
N ILE A 75 -17.30 9.56 -12.22
CA ILE A 75 -18.40 10.42 -12.67
C ILE A 75 -18.20 11.86 -12.21
N ALA A 76 -17.68 12.07 -11.00
CA ALA A 76 -17.29 13.39 -10.53
C ALA A 76 -16.20 14.02 -11.42
N ASP A 77 -15.20 13.23 -11.85
CA ASP A 77 -14.16 13.67 -12.78
C ASP A 77 -14.75 14.01 -14.16
N LYS A 78 -15.60 13.14 -14.73
CA LYS A 78 -16.30 13.37 -16.02
C LYS A 78 -17.08 14.69 -16.03
N TYR A 79 -17.76 15.01 -14.93
CA TYR A 79 -18.60 16.20 -14.80
C TYR A 79 -17.89 17.38 -14.11
N LEU A 80 -16.56 17.31 -13.92
CA LEU A 80 -15.72 18.40 -13.38
C LEU A 80 -16.16 18.88 -11.98
N ILE A 81 -16.54 17.93 -11.12
CA ILE A 81 -16.95 18.19 -9.73
C ILE A 81 -15.74 18.00 -8.82
N ASP A 82 -14.81 18.97 -8.91
CA ASP A 82 -13.49 18.91 -8.26
C ASP A 82 -13.57 18.71 -6.74
N SER A 83 -14.60 19.26 -6.09
CA SER A 83 -14.78 19.12 -4.64
C SER A 83 -14.90 17.66 -4.19
N ILE A 84 -15.55 16.81 -4.99
CA ILE A 84 -15.69 15.38 -4.71
C ILE A 84 -14.38 14.66 -5.04
N VAL A 85 -13.78 14.94 -6.21
CA VAL A 85 -12.51 14.34 -6.66
C VAL A 85 -11.41 14.58 -5.62
N VAL A 86 -11.22 15.83 -5.21
CA VAL A 86 -10.22 16.23 -4.20
C VAL A 86 -10.50 15.57 -2.85
N SER A 87 -11.77 15.49 -2.43
CA SER A 87 -12.14 14.90 -1.14
C SER A 87 -11.87 13.39 -1.10
N ILE A 88 -12.21 12.66 -2.16
CA ILE A 88 -11.93 11.23 -2.28
C ILE A 88 -10.43 11.00 -2.33
N ALA A 89 -9.70 11.71 -3.20
CA ALA A 89 -8.25 11.56 -3.34
C ALA A 89 -7.52 11.84 -2.02
N LYS A 90 -7.90 12.91 -1.32
CA LYS A 90 -7.36 13.26 0.00
C LYS A 90 -7.61 12.13 1.01
N ARG A 91 -8.82 11.58 1.06
CA ARG A 91 -9.14 10.52 2.02
C ARG A 91 -8.39 9.23 1.71
N VAL A 92 -8.37 8.80 0.44
CA VAL A 92 -7.62 7.61 0.03
C VAL A 92 -6.14 7.76 0.37
N LYS A 93 -5.54 8.94 0.15
CA LYS A 93 -4.16 9.22 0.54
C LYS A 93 -3.94 9.13 2.05
N MET A 94 -4.89 9.60 2.86
CA MET A 94 -4.83 9.49 4.32
C MET A 94 -5.01 8.06 4.85
N ASP A 95 -5.64 7.19 4.08
CA ASP A 95 -5.84 5.79 4.46
C ASP A 95 -4.59 4.92 4.21
N TRP A 96 -3.56 5.44 3.54
CA TRP A 96 -2.34 4.70 3.20
C TRP A 96 -1.08 5.31 3.82
N PRO A 97 -0.20 4.49 4.43
CA PRO A 97 1.03 4.99 5.03
C PRO A 97 2.03 5.43 3.96
N VAL A 98 2.55 6.65 4.09
CA VAL A 98 3.59 7.21 3.21
C VAL A 98 4.98 7.19 3.85
N THR A 99 5.05 6.98 5.17
CA THR A 99 6.31 6.81 5.91
C THR A 99 6.42 5.43 6.55
N LEU A 100 7.66 4.99 6.80
CA LEU A 100 7.94 3.74 7.51
C LEU A 100 7.33 3.73 8.92
N GLU A 101 7.29 4.88 9.59
CA GLU A 101 6.66 5.02 10.91
C GLU A 101 5.14 4.80 10.82
N GLN A 102 4.48 5.43 9.86
CA GLN A 102 3.05 5.22 9.63
C GLN A 102 2.74 3.76 9.28
N TRP A 103 3.60 3.10 8.50
CA TRP A 103 3.50 1.67 8.21
C TRP A 103 3.59 0.82 9.48
N ASP A 104 4.59 1.10 10.33
CA ASP A 104 4.79 0.39 11.59
C ASP A 104 3.63 0.56 12.56
N ASN A 105 3.12 1.79 12.70
CA ASN A 105 1.96 2.10 13.55
C ASN A 105 0.72 1.37 13.04
N THR A 106 0.53 1.35 11.73
CA THR A 106 -0.61 0.66 11.09
C THR A 106 -0.56 -0.85 11.33
N LEU A 107 0.61 -1.49 11.11
CA LEU A 107 0.77 -2.91 11.40
C LEU A 107 0.62 -3.24 12.88
N ALA A 108 1.10 -2.38 13.78
CA ALA A 108 0.92 -2.55 15.22
C ALA A 108 -0.57 -2.55 15.59
N CYS A 109 -1.33 -1.61 15.03
CA CYS A 109 -2.76 -1.49 15.23
C CYS A 109 -3.57 -2.66 14.68
N ILE A 110 -3.20 -3.18 13.50
CA ILE A 110 -3.85 -4.38 12.94
C ILE A 110 -3.62 -5.60 13.84
N ARG A 111 -2.42 -5.72 14.43
CA ARG A 111 -2.06 -6.86 15.29
C ARG A 111 -2.68 -6.79 16.69
N GLN A 112 -2.84 -5.59 17.23
CA GLN A 112 -3.34 -5.34 18.58
C GLN A 112 -4.37 -4.20 18.54
N PRO A 113 -5.54 -4.43 17.92
CA PRO A 113 -6.55 -3.39 17.73
C PRO A 113 -7.00 -2.79 19.07
N GLU A 114 -7.06 -3.58 20.13
CA GLU A 114 -7.42 -3.15 21.48
C GLU A 114 -6.43 -2.18 22.15
N LYS A 115 -5.19 -2.08 21.65
CA LYS A 115 -4.16 -1.18 22.17
C LYS A 115 -3.82 -0.04 21.22
N CYS A 116 -4.49 0.00 20.08
CA CYS A 116 -4.25 1.01 19.05
C CYS A 116 -4.91 2.33 19.43
N ASP A 117 -4.16 3.43 19.32
CA ASP A 117 -4.80 4.72 19.09
C ASP A 117 -5.28 4.77 17.63
N HIS A 118 -6.56 4.45 17.41
CA HIS A 118 -7.17 4.47 16.09
C HIS A 118 -7.12 5.84 15.40
N SER A 119 -6.69 6.92 16.07
CA SER A 119 -6.41 8.21 15.41
C SER A 119 -5.14 8.19 14.55
N GLN A 120 -4.20 7.27 14.79
CA GLN A 120 -2.89 7.21 14.15
C GLN A 120 -2.71 6.05 13.17
N ALA A 121 -3.64 5.09 13.18
CA ALA A 121 -3.62 3.94 12.27
C ALA A 121 -4.21 4.28 10.90
N HIS A 122 -3.53 3.82 9.85
CA HIS A 122 -4.06 3.84 8.49
C HIS A 122 -4.92 2.59 8.25
N LEU A 123 -5.79 2.63 7.24
CA LEU A 123 -6.60 1.47 6.83
C LEU A 123 -5.92 0.82 5.64
N LEU A 124 -5.22 -0.31 5.85
CA LEU A 124 -4.69 -1.10 4.74
C LEU A 124 -5.83 -1.83 4.04
N HIS A 125 -6.47 -1.14 3.10
CA HIS A 125 -7.44 -1.72 2.18
C HIS A 125 -6.76 -2.75 1.26
N ASP A 126 -7.55 -3.50 0.51
CA ASP A 126 -7.06 -4.45 -0.51
C ASP A 126 -6.00 -3.76 -1.41
N PRO A 127 -4.72 -4.18 -1.37
CA PRO A 127 -3.65 -3.49 -2.09
C PRO A 127 -3.86 -3.53 -3.61
N LEU A 128 -4.56 -4.55 -4.13
CA LEU A 128 -4.86 -4.64 -5.56
C LEU A 128 -5.87 -3.59 -5.99
N ALA A 129 -6.93 -3.39 -5.19
CA ALA A 129 -7.89 -2.32 -5.41
C ALA A 129 -7.22 -0.95 -5.30
N ALA A 130 -6.30 -0.77 -4.35
CA ALA A 130 -5.56 0.47 -4.17
C ALA A 130 -4.61 0.78 -5.32
N ILE A 131 -3.83 -0.18 -5.80
CA ILE A 131 -2.94 0.02 -6.95
C ILE A 131 -3.75 0.42 -8.18
N ARG A 132 -4.85 -0.30 -8.47
CA ARG A 132 -5.73 0.04 -9.59
C ARG A 132 -6.34 1.43 -9.45
N PHE A 133 -6.82 1.77 -8.26
CA PHE A 133 -7.44 3.07 -7.98
C PHE A 133 -6.44 4.21 -8.17
N ALA A 134 -5.28 4.12 -7.52
CA ALA A 134 -4.23 5.13 -7.58
C ALA A 134 -3.64 5.29 -8.98
N THR A 135 -3.48 4.20 -9.75
CA THR A 135 -3.03 4.29 -11.14
C THR A 135 -4.07 4.98 -12.00
N LYS A 136 -5.36 4.67 -11.83
CA LYS A 136 -6.45 5.24 -12.62
C LYS A 136 -6.67 6.73 -12.37
N PHE A 137 -6.54 7.16 -11.13
CA PHE A 137 -6.86 8.53 -10.70
C PHE A 137 -5.62 9.36 -10.34
N ASP A 138 -4.44 8.93 -10.78
CA ASP A 138 -3.16 9.61 -10.56
C ASP A 138 -2.89 10.01 -9.10
N ILE A 139 -2.91 9.01 -8.21
CA ILE A 139 -2.59 9.16 -6.79
C ILE A 139 -1.31 8.36 -6.47
N PRO A 140 -0.15 8.73 -7.04
CA PRO A 140 1.06 7.92 -7.00
C PRO A 140 1.63 7.74 -5.59
N GLU A 141 1.31 8.60 -4.63
CA GLU A 141 1.92 8.60 -3.30
C GLU A 141 1.59 7.35 -2.48
N ILE A 142 0.46 6.69 -2.75
CA ILE A 142 0.09 5.46 -2.04
C ILE A 142 0.68 4.21 -2.68
N LEU A 143 1.11 4.29 -3.95
CA LEU A 143 1.58 3.14 -4.73
C LEU A 143 2.76 2.40 -4.06
N PRO A 144 3.80 3.07 -3.51
CA PRO A 144 4.92 2.35 -2.90
C PRO A 144 4.49 1.43 -1.76
N ALA A 145 3.62 1.93 -0.87
CA ALA A 145 3.10 1.15 0.25
C ALA A 145 2.14 0.05 -0.22
N ALA A 146 1.30 0.31 -1.22
CA ALA A 146 0.38 -0.68 -1.78
C ALA A 146 1.11 -1.84 -2.46
N PHE A 147 2.13 -1.55 -3.28
CA PHE A 147 2.97 -2.56 -3.90
C PHE A 147 3.80 -3.34 -2.87
N TYR A 148 4.34 -2.66 -1.85
CA TYR A 148 5.03 -3.35 -0.76
C TYR A 148 4.08 -4.29 -0.01
N HIS A 149 2.88 -3.83 0.35
CA HIS A 149 1.88 -4.66 1.00
C HIS A 149 1.56 -5.90 0.15
N LEU A 150 1.30 -5.72 -1.15
CA LEU A 150 1.06 -6.83 -2.06
C LEU A 150 2.25 -7.81 -2.13
N ALA A 151 3.49 -7.33 -2.07
CA ALA A 151 4.68 -8.18 -2.08
C ALA A 151 4.82 -9.05 -0.82
N THR A 152 4.20 -8.64 0.29
CA THR A 152 4.21 -9.40 1.55
C THR A 152 3.03 -10.38 1.70
N ILE A 153 2.04 -10.33 0.82
CA ILE A 153 0.89 -11.24 0.83
C ILE A 153 1.22 -12.54 0.09
N ASP A 154 0.77 -13.68 0.63
CA ASP A 154 0.94 -14.98 -0.01
C ASP A 154 0.11 -15.07 -1.30
N ALA A 155 0.77 -15.31 -2.43
CA ALA A 155 0.14 -15.32 -3.73
C ALA A 155 -0.71 -16.58 -3.98
N ASP A 156 -0.44 -17.67 -3.25
CA ASP A 156 -1.10 -18.95 -3.47
C ASP A 156 -2.51 -19.05 -2.84
N GLY A 157 -2.87 -18.11 -1.95
CA GLY A 157 -4.14 -18.15 -1.22
C GLY A 157 -4.36 -19.44 -0.41
N SER A 158 -3.33 -20.27 -0.23
CA SER A 158 -3.41 -21.58 0.44
C SER A 158 -3.69 -21.44 1.93
N LEU A 159 -3.53 -20.25 2.49
CA LEU A 159 -4.10 -19.90 3.79
C LEU A 159 -5.61 -19.66 3.59
N LYS A 160 -6.39 -20.73 3.74
CA LYS A 160 -7.85 -20.71 3.98
C LYS A 160 -8.24 -20.04 5.30
N GLN A 161 -7.26 -19.58 6.08
CA GLN A 161 -7.50 -18.63 7.15
C GLN A 161 -7.47 -17.25 6.53
N LYS A 162 -8.38 -16.36 6.96
CA LYS A 162 -8.11 -14.91 7.02
C LYS A 162 -6.59 -14.73 7.09
N ASP A 163 -6.01 -13.97 6.19
CA ASP A 163 -4.57 -13.71 6.27
C ASP A 163 -4.21 -13.31 7.71
N LYS A 164 -2.93 -13.36 8.09
CA LYS A 164 -2.50 -13.07 9.48
C LYS A 164 -2.99 -11.71 10.04
N TYR A 165 -3.65 -10.90 9.22
CA TYR A 165 -4.18 -9.56 9.44
C TYR A 165 -5.72 -9.44 9.33
N GLY A 166 -6.45 -10.52 9.00
CA GLY A 166 -7.92 -10.50 8.92
C GLY A 166 -8.53 -10.03 7.58
N LEU A 167 -7.71 -9.71 6.58
CA LEU A 167 -8.12 -9.23 5.26
C LEU A 167 -8.59 -10.39 4.36
N ALA A 168 -9.48 -10.03 3.44
CA ALA A 168 -9.98 -10.92 2.41
C ALA A 168 -8.86 -11.34 1.43
N PRO A 169 -8.96 -12.53 0.81
CA PRO A 169 -7.95 -12.97 -0.16
C PRO A 169 -7.78 -11.96 -1.32
N PRO A 170 -6.55 -11.77 -1.82
CA PRO A 170 -6.25 -10.81 -2.88
C PRO A 170 -7.04 -11.09 -4.16
N ARG A 171 -7.73 -10.07 -4.69
CA ARG A 171 -8.50 -10.14 -5.94
C ARG A 171 -7.61 -9.91 -7.16
N TRP A 172 -6.73 -10.86 -7.48
CA TRP A 172 -5.71 -10.72 -8.53
C TRP A 172 -6.23 -10.23 -9.89
N LYS A 173 -7.49 -10.53 -10.22
CA LYS A 173 -8.18 -10.04 -11.44
C LYS A 173 -8.30 -8.51 -11.53
N LEU A 174 -8.12 -7.79 -10.42
CA LEU A 174 -8.19 -6.32 -10.39
C LEU A 174 -6.90 -5.66 -10.91
N LEU A 175 -5.77 -6.36 -10.92
CA LEU A 175 -4.50 -5.79 -11.36
C LEU A 175 -4.40 -5.88 -12.88
N ASP A 176 -4.22 -4.74 -13.55
CA ASP A 176 -3.98 -4.69 -14.99
C ASP A 176 -2.59 -5.26 -15.36
N PRO A 177 -2.36 -5.64 -16.63
CA PRO A 177 -1.11 -6.27 -17.05
C PRO A 177 0.15 -5.43 -16.77
N GLU A 178 0.06 -4.11 -16.83
CA GLU A 178 1.20 -3.22 -16.57
C GLU A 178 1.58 -3.27 -15.09
N ASN A 179 0.60 -3.10 -14.20
CA ASN A 179 0.83 -3.19 -12.77
C ASN A 179 1.19 -4.61 -12.30
N GLN A 180 0.74 -5.66 -12.99
CA GLN A 180 1.22 -7.03 -12.78
C GLN A 180 2.71 -7.14 -13.07
N MET A 181 3.19 -6.57 -14.17
CA MET A 181 4.60 -6.60 -14.52
C MET A 181 5.45 -5.81 -13.50
N ARG A 182 5.00 -4.60 -13.13
CA ARG A 182 5.64 -3.78 -12.07
C ARG A 182 5.75 -4.56 -10.76
N PHE A 183 4.69 -5.27 -10.37
CA PHE A 183 4.68 -6.11 -9.18
C PHE A 183 5.70 -7.25 -9.26
N ILE A 184 5.70 -8.04 -10.34
CA ILE A 184 6.59 -9.21 -10.48
C ILE A 184 8.05 -8.79 -10.42
N ILE A 185 8.43 -7.81 -11.26
CA ILE A 185 9.80 -7.31 -11.34
C ILE A 185 10.20 -6.60 -10.03
N GLY A 186 9.30 -5.77 -9.49
CA GLY A 186 9.59 -5.01 -8.29
C GLY A 186 9.75 -5.88 -7.04
N ARG A 187 8.95 -6.95 -6.91
CA ARG A 187 9.12 -7.93 -5.83
C ARG A 187 10.46 -8.66 -5.94
N GLU A 188 10.87 -9.04 -7.14
CA GLU A 188 12.20 -9.65 -7.36
C GLU A 188 13.33 -8.69 -6.96
N ARG A 189 13.27 -7.43 -7.39
CA ARG A 189 14.24 -6.38 -7.03
C ARG A 189 14.29 -6.16 -5.51
N LEU A 190 13.13 -6.05 -4.85
CA LEU A 190 13.01 -5.90 -3.40
C LEU A 190 13.70 -7.06 -2.68
N TYR A 191 13.40 -8.30 -3.05
CA TYR A 191 14.00 -9.48 -2.43
C TYR A 191 15.50 -9.56 -2.66
N LYS A 192 15.94 -9.30 -3.90
CA LYS A 192 17.36 -9.26 -4.26
C LYS A 192 18.12 -8.22 -3.44
N VAL A 193 17.58 -7.01 -3.29
CA VAL A 193 18.22 -5.95 -2.49
C VAL A 193 18.24 -6.34 -1.01
N ALA A 194 17.13 -6.82 -0.46
CA ALA A 194 17.07 -7.25 0.94
C ALA A 194 18.11 -8.34 1.25
N LEU A 195 18.20 -9.39 0.43
CA LEU A 195 19.19 -10.45 0.59
C LEU A 195 20.62 -9.97 0.34
N THR A 196 20.84 -9.11 -0.67
CA THR A 196 22.17 -8.55 -0.95
C THR A 196 22.68 -7.69 0.21
N ASN A 197 21.80 -6.86 0.78
CA ASN A 197 22.13 -6.03 1.93
C ASN A 197 22.46 -6.91 3.14
N VAL A 198 21.69 -7.98 3.36
CA VAL A 198 21.98 -8.91 4.46
C VAL A 198 23.31 -9.63 4.25
N ASN A 199 23.60 -10.09 3.03
CA ASN A 199 24.87 -10.73 2.70
C ASN A 199 26.05 -9.76 2.93
N LYS A 200 25.94 -8.52 2.46
CA LYS A 200 27.01 -7.51 2.62
C LYS A 200 27.24 -7.13 4.08
N GLU A 201 26.17 -6.94 4.84
CA GLU A 201 26.23 -6.38 6.18
C GLU A 201 26.36 -7.43 7.29
N PHE A 202 26.02 -8.70 7.03
CA PHE A 202 25.89 -9.74 8.07
C PHE A 202 26.51 -11.11 7.73
N ASP A 203 26.89 -11.40 6.47
CA ASP A 203 27.59 -12.65 6.15
C ASP A 203 29.02 -12.67 6.70
N LYS A 204 29.48 -13.85 7.09
CA LYS A 204 30.84 -14.14 7.58
C LYS A 204 31.89 -14.11 6.46
N SER A 205 31.48 -14.31 5.20
CA SER A 205 32.40 -14.44 4.05
C SER A 205 32.66 -13.14 3.28
N GLY A 206 31.92 -12.08 3.60
CA GLY A 206 32.07 -10.78 2.95
C GLY A 206 33.46 -10.19 3.20
N SER A 207 34.20 -9.94 2.12
CA SER A 207 35.58 -9.45 2.04
C SER A 207 35.86 -8.09 2.71
N SER A 208 34.91 -7.58 3.50
CA SER A 208 35.02 -6.38 4.34
C SER A 208 35.15 -6.77 5.81
N ILE A 209 36.05 -7.72 6.10
CA ILE A 209 36.43 -8.08 7.48
C ILE A 209 37.17 -6.92 8.18
N GLN A 210 37.55 -5.84 7.51
CA GLN A 210 38.14 -4.67 8.17
C GLN A 210 37.51 -3.38 7.62
N PRO A 211 36.88 -2.54 8.48
CA PRO A 211 37.53 -2.02 9.69
C PRO A 211 36.71 -2.14 10.99
N PHE A 212 35.93 -3.20 11.22
CA PHE A 212 35.22 -3.34 12.52
C PHE A 212 36.08 -3.93 13.65
N LEU A 213 37.15 -4.67 13.31
CA LEU A 213 38.20 -5.07 14.27
C LEU A 213 38.88 -3.85 14.95
N VAL A 214 38.79 -2.66 14.35
CA VAL A 214 39.38 -1.42 14.87
C VAL A 214 38.54 -0.78 16.00
N LEU A 215 37.24 -1.09 16.08
CA LEU A 215 36.35 -0.60 17.16
C LEU A 215 36.43 -1.46 18.44
N TYR A 216 37.16 -2.58 18.44
CA TYR A 216 37.35 -3.44 19.60
C TYR A 216 38.39 -2.93 20.62
N LYS A 217 38.85 -1.68 20.53
CA LYS A 217 39.56 -1.04 21.66
C LYS A 217 38.55 -0.76 22.78
N GLY A 218 38.25 -1.78 23.60
CA GLY A 218 37.44 -1.64 24.81
C GLY A 218 36.32 -2.69 25.01
N HIS A 219 36.14 -3.65 24.10
CA HIS A 219 35.09 -4.67 24.20
C HIS A 219 35.65 -6.02 24.68
N SER A 220 34.86 -6.78 25.45
CA SER A 220 35.23 -8.13 25.89
C SER A 220 35.14 -9.14 24.73
N ILE A 221 36.00 -10.16 24.75
CA ILE A 221 35.97 -11.28 23.77
C ILE A 221 34.57 -11.90 23.68
N LYS A 222 33.89 -12.08 24.82
CA LYS A 222 32.52 -12.61 24.88
C LYS A 222 31.53 -11.72 24.12
N CYS A 223 31.66 -10.40 24.22
CA CYS A 223 30.81 -9.47 23.48
C CYS A 223 31.03 -9.60 21.97
N THR A 224 32.28 -9.79 21.53
CA THR A 224 32.65 -10.00 20.12
C THR A 224 32.00 -11.25 19.54
N GLU A 225 32.19 -12.40 20.21
CA GLU A 225 31.66 -13.69 19.75
C GLU A 225 30.13 -13.68 19.69
N LYS A 226 29.48 -13.09 20.71
CA LYS A 226 28.02 -12.94 20.74
C LYS A 226 27.52 -12.04 19.62
N MET A 227 28.23 -10.96 19.32
CA MET A 227 27.88 -10.04 18.24
C MET A 227 27.90 -10.77 16.89
N GLU A 228 28.93 -11.58 16.65
CA GLU A 228 29.05 -12.39 15.43
C GLU A 228 27.94 -13.44 15.33
N GLY A 229 27.57 -14.07 16.45
CA GLY A 229 26.42 -14.97 16.54
C GLY A 229 25.10 -14.30 16.18
N GLN A 230 24.85 -13.07 16.66
CA GLN A 230 23.63 -12.33 16.29
C GLN A 230 23.62 -11.93 14.81
N ARG A 231 24.77 -11.55 14.23
CA ARG A 231 24.88 -11.27 12.78
C ARG A 231 24.53 -12.51 11.96
N TRP A 232 25.08 -13.65 12.34
CA TRP A 232 24.75 -14.92 11.68
C TRP A 232 23.27 -15.26 11.78
N ARG A 233 22.64 -15.02 12.94
CA ARG A 233 21.20 -15.22 13.11
C ARG A 233 20.38 -14.35 12.15
N VAL A 234 20.74 -13.08 11.95
CA VAL A 234 20.09 -12.20 10.96
C VAL A 234 20.19 -12.82 9.57
N TYR A 235 21.40 -13.22 9.18
CA TYR A 235 21.64 -13.86 7.88
C TYR A 235 20.81 -15.14 7.69
N GLU A 236 20.83 -16.03 8.66
CA GLU A 236 20.11 -17.30 8.63
C GLU A 236 18.59 -17.12 8.53
N ASP A 237 18.01 -16.20 9.29
CA ASP A 237 16.56 -15.94 9.27
C ASP A 237 16.13 -15.34 7.91
N PHE A 238 16.94 -14.48 7.29
CA PHE A 238 16.69 -13.97 5.95
C PHE A 238 16.81 -15.03 4.87
N LEU A 239 17.79 -15.93 4.95
CA LEU A 239 17.89 -17.06 4.03
C LEU A 239 16.64 -17.95 4.13
N LYS A 240 16.23 -18.33 5.34
CA LYS A 240 15.02 -19.14 5.58
C LYS A 240 13.77 -18.47 5.00
N ALA A 241 13.61 -17.17 5.22
CA ALA A 241 12.49 -16.41 4.68
C ALA A 241 12.52 -16.35 3.14
N GLY A 242 13.69 -16.13 2.55
CA GLY A 242 13.90 -16.11 1.09
C GLY A 242 13.53 -17.44 0.42
N PHE A 243 13.95 -18.58 0.99
CA PHE A 243 13.60 -19.90 0.45
C PHE A 243 12.10 -20.18 0.48
N SER A 244 11.39 -19.61 1.45
CA SER A 244 9.93 -19.78 1.57
C SER A 244 9.11 -18.89 0.62
N GLN A 245 9.75 -18.05 -0.21
CA GLN A 245 9.13 -16.98 -1.03
C GLN A 245 8.25 -15.98 -0.25
N ARG A 246 8.28 -16.05 1.08
CA ARG A 246 7.50 -15.24 2.03
C ARG A 246 8.42 -14.27 2.76
N LEU A 247 9.09 -13.41 2.00
CA LEU A 247 10.01 -12.44 2.58
C LEU A 247 9.28 -11.10 2.81
N ASP A 248 9.09 -10.75 4.08
CA ASP A 248 8.73 -9.40 4.52
C ASP A 248 9.96 -8.78 5.19
N PRO A 249 10.86 -8.10 4.43
CA PRO A 249 12.12 -7.60 4.96
C PRO A 249 11.92 -6.62 6.11
N LEU A 250 10.96 -5.69 5.99
CA LEU A 250 10.76 -4.65 6.99
C LEU A 250 10.30 -5.22 8.32
N ARG A 251 9.40 -6.21 8.29
CA ARG A 251 8.97 -6.93 9.47
C ARG A 251 10.10 -7.77 10.06
N LEU A 252 10.81 -8.52 9.24
CA LEU A 252 11.87 -9.40 9.71
C LEU A 252 12.99 -8.62 10.42
N PHE A 253 13.43 -7.50 9.83
CA PHE A 253 14.37 -6.58 10.48
C PHE A 253 13.82 -6.03 11.81
N GLN A 254 12.52 -5.67 11.87
CA GLN A 254 11.91 -5.15 13.09
C GLN A 254 11.82 -6.21 14.20
N GLU A 255 11.44 -7.44 13.86
CA GLU A 255 11.33 -8.56 14.80
C GLU A 255 12.71 -8.96 15.33
N LEU A 256 13.71 -9.05 14.45
CA LEU A 256 15.11 -9.28 14.84
C LEU A 256 15.61 -8.20 15.80
N ARG A 257 15.38 -6.92 15.47
CA ARG A 257 15.76 -5.79 16.33
C ARG A 257 15.14 -5.89 17.72
N LYS A 258 13.85 -6.26 17.82
CA LYS A 258 13.14 -6.42 19.10
C LYS A 258 13.62 -7.66 19.87
N SER A 259 14.07 -8.70 19.16
CA SER A 259 14.51 -9.96 19.77
C SER A 259 15.90 -9.88 20.42
N PHE A 260 16.67 -8.82 20.13
CA PHE A 260 17.99 -8.62 20.72
C PHE A 260 17.87 -8.07 22.14
N THR A 261 17.70 -8.99 23.08
CA THR A 261 17.79 -8.74 24.52
C THR A 261 18.85 -9.67 25.08
N SER A 262 20.13 -9.33 24.88
CA SER A 262 21.22 -10.13 25.43
C SER A 262 21.90 -9.37 26.57
N PRO A 263 21.95 -9.94 27.78
CA PRO A 263 22.79 -9.40 28.85
C PRO A 263 24.29 -9.47 28.50
N ASP A 264 24.65 -10.21 27.45
CA ASP A 264 26.04 -10.47 27.05
C ASP A 264 26.57 -9.50 25.98
N LEU A 265 25.71 -8.69 25.34
CA LEU A 265 26.12 -7.61 24.46
C LEU A 265 26.17 -6.30 25.25
N CYS A 266 27.27 -5.57 25.12
CA CYS A 266 27.33 -4.22 25.66
C CYS A 266 26.34 -3.29 24.93
N GLY A 267 25.95 -2.19 25.58
CA GLY A 267 25.00 -1.21 25.01
C GLY A 267 25.42 -0.72 23.62
N ALA A 268 26.70 -0.42 23.41
CA ALA A 268 27.21 0.04 22.11
C ALA A 268 27.02 -1.00 20.99
N CYS A 269 27.20 -2.29 21.26
CA CYS A 269 26.97 -3.35 20.26
C CYS A 269 25.47 -3.52 19.96
N LEU A 270 24.62 -3.43 20.98
CA LEU A 270 23.15 -3.47 20.80
C LEU A 270 22.66 -2.28 19.96
N GLU A 271 23.13 -1.07 20.26
CA GLU A 271 22.81 0.14 19.51
C GLU A 271 23.28 0.06 18.06
N LEU A 272 24.52 -0.38 17.84
CA LEU A 272 25.06 -0.57 16.50
C LEU A 272 24.24 -1.57 15.70
N LEU A 273 23.94 -2.74 16.28
CA LEU A 273 23.20 -3.79 15.61
C LEU A 273 21.77 -3.33 15.29
N GLY A 274 21.08 -2.77 16.28
CA GLY A 274 19.73 -2.23 16.11
C GLY A 274 19.69 -1.08 15.10
N GLY A 275 20.69 -0.21 15.12
CA GLY A 275 20.87 0.90 14.18
C GLY A 275 21.14 0.42 12.76
N ASN A 276 21.94 -0.63 12.57
CA ASN A 276 22.13 -1.27 11.26
C ASN A 276 20.80 -1.81 10.73
N LEU A 277 20.04 -2.58 11.52
CA LEU A 277 18.76 -3.12 11.08
C LEU A 277 17.75 -2.01 10.76
N GLN A 278 17.69 -0.96 11.57
CA GLN A 278 16.80 0.18 11.31
C GLN A 278 17.18 0.92 10.02
N ARG A 279 18.48 1.15 9.77
CA ARG A 279 18.97 1.73 8.52
C ARG A 279 18.58 0.90 7.29
N GLN A 280 18.63 -0.44 7.41
CA GLN A 280 18.17 -1.32 6.31
C GLN A 280 16.68 -1.15 6.02
N ARG A 281 15.85 -0.98 7.05
CA ARG A 281 14.41 -0.74 6.88
C ARG A 281 14.13 0.59 6.20
N GLU A 282 14.81 1.64 6.63
CA GLU A 282 14.69 2.99 6.07
C GLU A 282 15.15 3.03 4.61
N ASP A 283 16.26 2.35 4.29
CA ASP A 283 16.75 2.27 2.91
C ASP A 283 15.76 1.54 1.99
N ILE A 284 15.24 0.38 2.43
CA ILE A 284 14.23 -0.37 1.67
C ILE A 284 12.98 0.47 1.46
N TRP A 285 12.44 1.11 2.51
CA TRP A 285 11.23 1.93 2.41
C TRP A 285 11.40 3.08 1.40
N ARG A 286 12.52 3.80 1.49
CA ARG A 286 12.82 4.92 0.59
C ARG A 286 12.95 4.49 -0.87
N ARG A 287 13.41 3.26 -1.12
CA ARG A 287 13.64 2.71 -2.47
C ARG A 287 12.47 1.93 -3.04
N LEU A 288 11.34 1.85 -2.33
CA LEU A 288 10.12 1.22 -2.86
C LEU A 288 9.71 1.78 -4.25
N PRO A 289 9.72 3.12 -4.50
CA PRO A 289 9.42 3.63 -5.83
C PRO A 289 10.38 3.11 -6.92
N GLU A 290 11.67 2.98 -6.62
CA GLU A 290 12.69 2.44 -7.53
C GLU A 290 12.43 0.96 -7.85
N PHE A 291 12.08 0.17 -6.84
CA PHE A 291 11.83 -1.26 -7.04
C PHE A 291 10.66 -1.49 -7.98
N PHE A 292 9.54 -0.80 -7.75
CA PHE A 292 8.29 -0.98 -8.50
C PHE A 292 8.13 -0.07 -9.72
N ASP A 293 9.17 0.68 -10.09
CA ASP A 293 9.18 1.60 -11.24
C ASP A 293 8.04 2.65 -11.18
N LEU A 294 7.93 3.33 -10.03
CA LEU A 294 6.86 4.27 -9.72
C LEU A 294 7.34 5.72 -9.83
N GLN A 295 6.57 6.54 -10.54
CA GLN A 295 6.79 7.98 -10.61
C GLN A 295 6.04 8.66 -9.47
N VAL A 296 6.70 8.78 -8.31
CA VAL A 296 6.14 9.49 -7.15
C VAL A 296 6.72 10.90 -7.09
N PRO A 297 5.90 11.97 -7.02
CA PRO A 297 6.39 13.32 -6.80
C PRO A 297 7.25 13.35 -5.54
N LYS A 298 8.45 13.94 -5.62
CA LYS A 298 9.28 14.15 -4.43
C LYS A 298 8.45 14.99 -3.46
N SER A 299 8.15 14.46 -2.27
CA SER A 299 7.55 15.24 -1.21
C SER A 299 8.45 16.44 -0.95
N SER A 300 7.90 17.65 -1.16
CA SER A 300 8.57 18.86 -0.72
C SER A 300 8.69 18.77 0.80
N PRO A 301 9.87 19.01 1.41
CA PRO A 301 9.99 19.07 2.85
C PRO A 301 9.15 20.26 3.33
N THR A 302 8.03 19.96 3.99
CA THR A 302 7.30 20.88 4.86
C THR A 302 8.00 20.97 6.20
#